data_AF-A0A432HCX5-F1
#
_entry.id   AF-A0A432HCX5-F1
#
_cell.length_a   1.000
_cell.length_b   1.000
_cell.length_c   1.000
_cell.angle_alpha   90.00
_cell.angle_beta   90.00
_cell.angle_gamma   90.00
#
_symmetry.space_group_name_H-M   'P 1'
#
loop_
_entity.id
_entity.type
_entity.pdbx_description
1 polymer ?
#
loop_
_entity_poly.entity_id
_entity_poly.type
_entity_poly.pdbx_seq_one_letter_code
_entity_poly.pdbx_strand_id
1 'polypeptide(L)'
;GLTIGEPTSLVVDSLFEISTIGGITEVATTTHYGMSERLDWVHILLINRAAGSRTEVMIHDIPESIDLHASIGTAISLDMTVPEAYRRDGTAVGAIMLQQMQWMESAWWPATVFLTDVPGWVNLTTEPSLNFDITQNIAFQGSATLEFKASDEGMSLYIEAFGRAINKRGDTILLAQGMSDRMSIKPTSSFGLAIRSGGEGVERLYIRMSNVPATPPVVLEEMEALGENLQRATIHIREIVGPYSVIEIDDVRGGRIIASARVSAQVEGTDFDLRGVLLDAQITGGVPMGTTLGVNGIASDLSLLNMVPGLDGSTKHVMVIEPFSSAILTLLATALGGD
;
A
#
# COMPACT_ATOMS: atom_id res chain seq x y z
N GLY A 1 -22.83 24.07 -2.95
CA GLY A 1 -22.87 25.16 -1.97
C GLY A 1 -24.29 25.66 -1.74
N LEU A 2 -24.54 26.39 -0.64
CA LEU A 2 -25.88 26.93 -0.29
C LEU A 2 -26.26 28.11 -1.20
N THR A 3 -27.43 28.05 -1.84
CA THR A 3 -27.95 29.16 -2.65
C THR A 3 -28.56 30.24 -1.77
N ILE A 4 -28.09 31.49 -1.92
CA ILE A 4 -28.59 32.62 -1.13
C ILE A 4 -30.08 32.86 -1.45
N GLY A 5 -30.91 32.82 -0.41
CA GLY A 5 -32.35 33.11 -0.52
C GLY A 5 -33.23 31.90 -0.80
N GLU A 6 -32.65 30.71 -0.99
CA GLU A 6 -33.40 29.46 -1.19
C GLU A 6 -33.46 28.64 0.12
N PRO A 7 -34.64 28.17 0.54
CA PRO A 7 -34.73 27.23 1.67
C PRO A 7 -33.96 25.95 1.38
N THR A 8 -33.05 25.57 2.29
CA THR A 8 -32.29 24.32 2.21
C THR A 8 -32.65 23.43 3.40
N SER A 9 -32.95 22.17 3.15
CA SER A 9 -33.05 21.14 4.19
C SER A 9 -31.68 20.49 4.41
N LEU A 10 -31.26 20.31 5.66
CA LEU A 10 -30.04 19.62 6.04
C LEU A 10 -30.39 18.58 7.11
N VAL A 11 -29.91 17.36 6.91
CA VAL A 11 -29.94 16.25 7.87
C VAL A 11 -28.53 15.73 8.00
N VAL A 12 -28.04 15.68 9.24
CA VAL A 12 -26.78 15.01 9.58
C VAL A 12 -27.07 14.17 10.81
N ASP A 13 -26.88 12.85 10.66
CA ASP A 13 -26.92 11.91 11.77
C ASP A 13 -25.56 11.23 11.85
N SER A 14 -24.82 11.50 12.93
CA SER A 14 -23.45 11.01 13.12
C SER A 14 -23.31 10.32 14.46
N LEU A 15 -22.85 9.07 14.43
CA LEU A 15 -22.46 8.28 15.60
C LEU A 15 -20.94 8.15 15.63
N PHE A 16 -20.35 8.48 16.78
CA PHE A 16 -18.93 8.29 17.05
C PHE A 16 -18.76 7.23 18.14
N GLU A 17 -18.12 6.12 17.79
CA GLU A 17 -17.74 5.08 18.72
C GLU A 17 -16.24 5.17 18.97
N ILE A 18 -15.87 5.36 20.23
CA ILE A 18 -14.48 5.49 20.64
C ILE A 18 -14.16 4.29 21.52
N SER A 19 -13.22 3.47 21.07
CA SER A 19 -12.69 2.36 21.84
C SER A 19 -11.19 2.53 22.02
N THR A 20 -10.63 1.92 23.07
CA THR A 20 -9.17 1.94 23.28
C THR A 20 -8.73 0.54 23.65
N ILE A 21 -7.90 -0.06 22.79
CA ILE A 21 -7.43 -1.43 22.90
C ILE A 21 -5.91 -1.39 22.77
N GLY A 22 -5.20 -1.99 23.73
CA GLY A 22 -3.73 -2.04 23.70
C GLY A 22 -3.03 -0.68 23.70
N GLY A 23 -3.70 0.38 24.19
CA GLY A 23 -3.17 1.75 24.19
C GLY A 23 -3.38 2.53 22.90
N ILE A 24 -4.00 1.94 21.87
CA ILE A 24 -4.42 2.66 20.67
C ILE A 24 -5.90 3.00 20.76
N THR A 25 -6.24 4.25 20.50
CA THR A 25 -7.62 4.69 20.35
C THR A 25 -8.10 4.44 18.93
N GLU A 26 -9.15 3.65 18.80
CA GLU A 26 -9.89 3.50 17.56
C GLU A 26 -11.12 4.40 17.60
N VAL A 27 -11.36 5.08 16.48
CA VAL A 27 -12.55 5.93 16.31
C VAL A 27 -13.29 5.46 15.07
N ALA A 28 -14.48 4.91 15.30
CA ALA A 28 -15.43 4.62 14.26
C ALA A 28 -16.44 5.76 14.17
N THR A 29 -16.66 6.24 12.95
CA THR A 29 -17.61 7.28 12.61
C THR A 29 -18.61 6.71 11.62
N THR A 30 -19.88 6.67 12.01
CA THR A 30 -20.98 6.40 11.08
C THR A 30 -21.71 7.70 10.86
N THR A 31 -21.87 8.13 9.61
CA THR A 31 -22.56 9.36 9.25
C THR A 31 -23.53 9.12 8.11
N HIS A 32 -24.79 9.46 8.37
CA HIS A 32 -25.79 9.68 7.34
C HIS A 32 -25.89 11.17 7.08
N TYR A 33 -25.74 11.57 5.82
CA TYR A 33 -25.86 12.95 5.38
C TYR A 33 -26.94 13.08 4.31
N GLY A 34 -27.76 14.13 4.43
CA GLY A 34 -28.73 14.52 3.43
C GLY A 34 -28.87 16.04 3.35
N MET A 35 -28.88 16.61 2.15
CA MET A 35 -29.14 18.02 1.90
C MET A 35 -29.91 18.23 0.59
N SER A 36 -30.57 19.38 0.43
CA SER A 36 -31.28 19.71 -0.82
C SER A 36 -30.35 19.89 -2.02
N GLU A 37 -29.09 20.23 -1.77
CA GLU A 37 -28.07 20.56 -2.78
C GLU A 37 -26.75 19.89 -2.42
N ARG A 38 -25.82 19.80 -3.37
CA ARG A 38 -24.45 19.32 -3.09
C ARG A 38 -23.71 20.27 -2.17
N LEU A 39 -22.86 19.70 -1.32
CA LEU A 39 -22.02 20.45 -0.40
C LEU A 39 -20.57 20.44 -0.88
N ASP A 40 -19.94 21.61 -0.86
CA ASP A 40 -18.60 21.78 -1.40
C ASP A 40 -17.56 21.04 -0.55
N TRP A 41 -17.68 21.13 0.78
CA TRP A 41 -16.86 20.34 1.70
C TRP A 41 -17.44 20.29 3.11
N VAL A 42 -17.02 19.29 3.88
CA VAL A 42 -17.21 19.14 5.32
C VAL A 42 -15.87 18.83 5.96
N HIS A 43 -15.63 19.39 7.14
CA HIS A 43 -14.49 19.07 7.99
C HIS A 43 -14.99 18.82 9.42
N ILE A 44 -14.73 17.61 9.91
CA ILE A 44 -15.06 17.17 11.27
C ILE A 44 -13.75 16.91 12.01
N LEU A 45 -13.63 17.48 13.20
CA LEU A 45 -12.48 17.32 14.07
C LEU A 45 -12.93 16.85 15.46
N LEU A 46 -12.47 15.67 15.86
CA LEU A 46 -12.67 15.11 17.18
C LEU A 46 -11.34 15.09 17.93
N ILE A 47 -11.32 15.65 19.14
CA ILE A 47 -10.12 15.69 19.98
C ILE A 47 -10.42 15.00 21.30
N ASN A 48 -9.77 13.87 21.56
CA ASN A 48 -9.82 13.19 22.84
C ASN A 48 -8.52 13.42 23.62
N ARG A 49 -8.55 14.40 24.52
CA ARG A 49 -7.38 14.76 25.35
C ARG A 49 -7.00 13.69 26.36
N ALA A 50 -7.96 12.90 26.84
CA ALA A 50 -7.70 11.87 27.84
C ALA A 50 -6.96 10.67 27.24
N ALA A 51 -7.34 10.28 26.02
CA ALA A 51 -6.67 9.20 25.29
C ALA A 51 -5.46 9.69 24.46
N GLY A 52 -5.27 11.00 24.34
CA GLY A 52 -4.18 11.56 23.54
C GLY A 52 -4.40 11.32 22.05
N SER A 53 -5.63 11.48 21.56
CA SER A 53 -5.96 11.19 20.17
C SER A 53 -6.70 12.34 19.48
N ARG A 54 -6.49 12.47 18.18
CA ARG A 54 -7.16 13.45 17.30
C ARG A 54 -7.61 12.73 16.03
N THR A 55 -8.91 12.79 15.75
CA THR A 55 -9.51 12.24 14.53
C THR A 55 -10.02 13.38 13.67
N GLU A 56 -9.74 13.31 12.39
CA GLU A 56 -10.10 14.33 11.41
C GLU A 56 -10.69 13.64 10.18
N VAL A 57 -11.85 14.13 9.76
CA VAL A 57 -12.54 13.68 8.55
C VAL A 57 -12.79 14.91 7.70
N MET A 58 -12.33 14.88 6.45
CA MET A 58 -12.63 15.90 5.46
C MET A 58 -13.23 15.25 4.24
N ILE A 59 -14.34 15.78 3.74
CA ILE A 59 -14.99 15.29 2.53
C ILE A 59 -15.21 16.48 1.62
N HIS A 60 -14.90 16.33 0.34
CA HIS A 60 -15.04 17.36 -0.69
C HIS A 60 -15.96 16.88 -1.80
N ASP A 61 -16.77 17.81 -2.32
CA ASP A 61 -17.79 17.59 -3.34
C ASP A 61 -18.74 16.45 -2.97
N ILE A 62 -19.54 16.70 -1.93
CA ILE A 62 -20.46 15.74 -1.31
C ILE A 62 -21.79 15.76 -2.05
N PRO A 63 -22.34 14.60 -2.47
CA PRO A 63 -23.66 14.51 -3.05
C PRO A 63 -24.76 14.92 -2.06
N GLU A 64 -25.94 15.12 -2.61
CA GLU A 64 -27.17 15.47 -1.90
C GLU A 64 -27.51 14.45 -0.81
N SER A 65 -27.09 13.19 -0.94
CA SER A 65 -27.14 12.22 0.14
C SER A 65 -25.99 11.21 0.05
N ILE A 66 -25.44 10.86 1.21
CA ILE A 66 -24.36 9.88 1.35
C ILE A 66 -24.48 9.18 2.70
N ASP A 67 -24.25 7.87 2.66
CA ASP A 67 -23.99 7.06 3.85
C ASP A 67 -22.49 6.75 3.88
N LEU A 68 -21.85 7.10 4.99
CA LEU A 68 -20.42 6.86 5.21
C LEU A 68 -20.23 6.17 6.57
N HIS A 69 -19.57 5.03 6.55
CA HIS A 69 -19.01 4.38 7.72
C HIS A 69 -17.49 4.34 7.58
N ALA A 70 -16.77 4.93 8.52
CA ALA A 70 -15.32 4.98 8.51
C ALA A 70 -14.77 4.66 9.89
N SER A 71 -13.85 3.70 10.01
CA SER A 71 -13.09 3.44 11.23
C SER A 71 -11.61 3.59 10.99
N ILE A 72 -10.91 4.22 11.93
CA ILE A 72 -9.45 4.32 11.90
C ILE A 72 -8.87 4.08 13.30
N GLY A 73 -7.96 3.11 13.38
CA GLY A 73 -7.32 2.67 14.61
C GLY A 73 -6.29 1.59 14.33
N THR A 74 -6.47 0.40 14.88
CA THR A 74 -5.60 -0.76 14.57
C THR A 74 -5.88 -1.36 13.18
N ALA A 75 -7.11 -1.18 12.71
CA ALA A 75 -7.55 -1.42 11.34
C ALA A 75 -8.05 -0.09 10.75
N ILE A 76 -8.17 -0.05 9.42
CA ILE A 76 -8.84 1.05 8.73
C ILE A 76 -9.95 0.45 7.88
N SER A 77 -11.16 0.95 8.03
CA SER A 77 -12.30 0.56 7.21
C SER A 77 -13.02 1.80 6.69
N LEU A 78 -13.48 1.73 5.46
CA LEU A 78 -14.36 2.73 4.86
C LEU A 78 -15.39 1.99 4.02
N ASP A 79 -16.65 2.22 4.33
CA ASP A 79 -17.79 1.82 3.51
C ASP A 79 -18.59 3.08 3.19
N MET A 80 -18.80 3.31 1.90
CA MET A 80 -19.50 4.49 1.42
C MET A 80 -20.51 4.09 0.36
N THR A 81 -21.73 4.61 0.49
CA THR A 81 -22.78 4.44 -0.52
C THR A 81 -23.47 5.76 -0.80
N VAL A 82 -23.64 6.07 -2.08
CA VAL A 82 -24.48 7.16 -2.57
C VAL A 82 -25.75 6.54 -3.16
N PRO A 83 -26.96 6.97 -2.79
CA PRO A 83 -28.20 6.47 -3.38
C PRO A 83 -28.25 6.75 -4.89
N GLU A 84 -28.82 5.81 -5.68
CA GLU A 84 -28.87 5.91 -7.15
C GLU A 84 -29.45 7.23 -7.67
N ALA A 85 -30.47 7.77 -7.00
CA ALA A 85 -31.11 9.04 -7.37
C ALA A 85 -30.16 10.25 -7.32
N TYR A 86 -29.06 10.15 -6.57
CA TYR A 86 -28.08 11.22 -6.39
C TYR A 86 -26.70 10.86 -6.98
N ARG A 87 -26.60 9.70 -7.67
CA ARG A 87 -25.40 9.35 -8.44
C ARG A 87 -25.36 10.16 -9.72
N ARG A 88 -24.15 10.54 -10.11
CA ARG A 88 -23.84 11.12 -11.41
C ARG A 88 -22.90 10.15 -12.14
N ASP A 89 -22.80 10.28 -13.46
CA ASP A 89 -21.86 9.48 -14.23
C ASP A 89 -20.43 9.78 -13.76
N GLY A 90 -19.70 8.73 -13.38
CA GLY A 90 -18.32 8.82 -12.88
C GLY A 90 -18.23 9.08 -11.37
N THR A 91 -17.48 10.12 -10.99
CA THR A 91 -17.18 10.45 -9.60
C THR A 91 -18.42 10.89 -8.83
N ALA A 92 -18.71 10.23 -7.72
CA ALA A 92 -19.81 10.60 -6.83
C ALA A 92 -19.37 11.58 -5.73
N VAL A 93 -18.20 11.34 -5.14
CA VAL A 93 -17.55 12.20 -4.14
C VAL A 93 -16.16 12.57 -4.62
N GLY A 94 -15.83 13.87 -4.60
CA GLY A 94 -14.55 14.36 -5.13
C GLY A 94 -13.35 13.84 -4.35
N ALA A 95 -13.37 13.97 -3.01
CA ALA A 95 -12.32 13.43 -2.16
C ALA A 95 -12.78 13.12 -0.73
N ILE A 96 -12.14 12.14 -0.09
CA ILE A 96 -12.32 11.80 1.33
C ILE A 96 -10.96 11.70 1.98
N MET A 97 -10.76 12.43 3.07
CA MET A 97 -9.62 12.29 3.98
C MET A 97 -10.11 11.76 5.32
N LEU A 98 -9.46 10.71 5.80
CA LEU A 98 -9.57 10.22 7.17
C LEU A 98 -8.18 10.29 7.79
N GLN A 99 -8.06 10.93 8.94
CA GLN A 99 -6.79 11.03 9.64
C GLN A 99 -6.98 10.77 11.13
N GLN A 100 -6.12 9.94 11.69
CA GLN A 100 -6.01 9.66 13.11
C GLN A 100 -4.60 10.04 13.56
N MET A 101 -4.49 10.85 14.61
CA MET A 101 -3.22 11.12 15.27
C MET A 101 -3.26 10.53 16.67
N GLN A 102 -2.20 9.81 17.04
CA GLN A 102 -1.98 9.28 18.38
C GLN A 102 -0.80 10.01 19.03
N TRP A 103 -0.98 10.47 20.26
CA TRP A 103 0.07 11.08 21.06
C TRP A 103 0.81 10.00 21.85
N MET A 104 2.05 9.73 21.47
CA MET A 104 2.89 8.71 22.11
C MET A 104 4.35 9.19 22.10
N GLU A 105 5.08 8.89 23.17
CA GLU A 105 6.51 9.24 23.30
C GLU A 105 6.80 10.74 23.04
N SER A 106 5.92 11.61 23.55
CA SER A 106 6.02 13.07 23.39
C SER A 106 5.95 13.57 21.93
N ALA A 107 5.38 12.77 21.02
CA ALA A 107 5.17 13.13 19.61
C ALA A 107 3.78 12.68 19.12
N TRP A 108 3.29 13.32 18.05
CA TRP A 108 2.09 12.90 17.33
C TRP A 108 2.47 11.96 16.18
N TRP A 109 1.79 10.82 16.11
CA TRP A 109 1.96 9.80 15.07
C TRP A 109 0.68 9.70 14.25
N PRO A 110 0.72 9.97 12.93
CA PRO A 110 -0.48 9.94 12.10
C PRO A 110 -0.74 8.55 11.48
N ALA A 111 -2.00 8.30 11.20
CA ALA A 111 -2.47 7.36 10.21
C ALA A 111 -3.47 8.11 9.33
N THR A 112 -3.23 8.17 8.04
CA THR A 112 -3.96 9.00 7.08
C THR A 112 -4.39 8.13 5.91
N VAL A 113 -5.66 8.23 5.54
CA VAL A 113 -6.22 7.70 4.30
C VAL A 113 -6.77 8.87 3.50
N PHE A 114 -6.46 8.89 2.22
CA PHE A 114 -6.96 9.89 1.29
C PHE A 114 -7.44 9.20 0.02
N LEU A 115 -8.66 9.51 -0.38
CA LEU A 115 -9.32 8.99 -1.58
C LEU A 115 -9.65 10.17 -2.49
N THR A 116 -9.47 10.00 -3.80
CA THR A 116 -10.01 10.92 -4.81
C THR A 116 -10.79 10.16 -5.86
N ASP A 117 -11.69 10.89 -6.52
CA ASP A 117 -12.50 10.36 -7.62
C ASP A 117 -13.36 9.18 -7.16
N VAL A 118 -13.96 9.31 -5.97
CA VAL A 118 -14.65 8.22 -5.28
C VAL A 118 -15.98 7.92 -5.98
N PRO A 119 -16.22 6.67 -6.42
CA PRO A 119 -17.42 6.31 -7.16
C PRO A 119 -18.64 6.12 -6.25
N GLY A 120 -19.80 5.78 -6.83
CA GLY A 120 -21.08 5.73 -6.11
C GLY A 120 -21.15 4.71 -4.96
N TRP A 121 -20.28 3.69 -4.98
CA TRP A 121 -20.07 2.76 -3.88
C TRP A 121 -18.59 2.41 -3.74
N VAL A 122 -18.10 2.36 -2.50
CA VAL A 122 -16.75 1.92 -2.15
C VAL A 122 -16.77 1.11 -0.86
N ASN A 123 -15.98 0.05 -0.84
CA ASN A 123 -15.60 -0.68 0.36
C ASN A 123 -14.08 -0.84 0.39
N LEU A 124 -13.45 -0.36 1.47
CA LEU A 124 -12.02 -0.44 1.72
C LEU A 124 -11.82 -1.00 3.13
N THR A 125 -11.01 -2.04 3.25
CA THR A 125 -10.64 -2.62 4.54
C THR A 125 -9.14 -2.86 4.57
N THR A 126 -8.51 -2.50 5.68
CA THR A 126 -7.14 -2.89 6.01
C THR A 126 -7.07 -3.39 7.43
N GLU A 127 -6.64 -4.65 7.57
CA GLU A 127 -6.52 -5.34 8.85
C GLU A 127 -5.14 -6.02 8.96
N PRO A 128 -4.58 -6.16 10.16
CA PRO A 128 -3.35 -6.92 10.35
C PRO A 128 -3.54 -8.40 9.97
N SER A 129 -2.60 -8.96 9.21
CA SER A 129 -2.59 -10.40 8.96
C SER A 129 -2.27 -11.18 10.24
N LEU A 130 -3.12 -12.13 10.61
CA LEU A 130 -2.92 -12.98 11.79
C LEU A 130 -2.20 -14.31 11.47
N ASN A 131 -1.74 -14.48 10.23
CA ASN A 131 -1.02 -15.68 9.82
C ASN A 131 0.47 -15.52 10.16
N PHE A 132 0.95 -16.32 11.12
CA PHE A 132 2.32 -16.28 11.61
C PHE A 132 2.96 -17.67 11.54
N ASP A 133 4.22 -17.71 11.10
CA ASP A 133 5.07 -18.88 11.16
C ASP A 133 6.49 -18.45 11.51
N ILE A 134 6.93 -18.83 12.71
CA ILE A 134 8.25 -18.50 13.26
C ILE A 134 9.41 -19.16 12.49
N THR A 135 9.12 -20.13 11.62
CA THR A 135 10.11 -20.83 10.79
C THR A 135 10.34 -20.16 9.44
N GLN A 136 9.53 -19.15 9.11
CA GLN A 136 9.57 -18.43 7.85
C GLN A 136 9.97 -16.97 8.09
N ASN A 137 10.35 -16.28 7.01
CA ASN A 137 10.73 -14.88 7.07
C ASN A 137 9.58 -14.02 7.64
N ILE A 138 9.87 -13.12 8.59
CA ILE A 138 8.84 -12.34 9.30
C ILE A 138 8.56 -10.97 8.66
N ALA A 139 9.25 -10.59 7.59
CA ALA A 139 9.17 -9.23 7.02
C ALA A 139 7.75 -8.86 6.55
N PHE A 140 6.98 -9.80 6.00
CA PHE A 140 5.58 -9.57 5.62
C PHE A 140 4.57 -10.17 6.61
N GLN A 141 5.03 -10.86 7.65
CA GLN A 141 4.16 -11.40 8.69
C GLN A 141 3.59 -10.27 9.54
N GLY A 142 2.29 -10.30 9.83
CA GLY A 142 1.63 -9.19 10.51
C GLY A 142 1.51 -7.91 9.68
N SER A 143 1.89 -7.93 8.39
CA SER A 143 1.61 -6.81 7.49
C SER A 143 0.11 -6.68 7.26
N ALA A 144 -0.32 -5.47 6.94
CA ALA A 144 -1.73 -5.18 6.79
C ALA A 144 -2.23 -5.73 5.45
N THR A 145 -3.38 -6.38 5.45
CA THR A 145 -4.07 -6.84 4.25
C THR A 145 -5.00 -5.75 3.78
N LEU A 146 -4.76 -5.20 2.61
CA LEU A 146 -5.68 -4.28 1.94
C LEU A 146 -6.65 -5.08 1.07
N GLU A 147 -7.94 -4.83 1.22
CA GLU A 147 -8.98 -5.24 0.29
C GLU A 147 -9.81 -4.02 -0.09
N PHE A 148 -9.97 -3.81 -1.39
CA PHE A 148 -10.70 -2.70 -1.97
C PHE A 148 -11.68 -3.21 -3.02
N LYS A 149 -12.89 -2.66 -3.02
CA LYS A 149 -13.92 -2.83 -4.04
C LYS A 149 -14.67 -1.52 -4.26
N ALA A 150 -15.11 -1.30 -5.49
CA ALA A 150 -15.87 -0.12 -5.86
C ALA A 150 -16.88 -0.41 -6.97
N SER A 151 -17.81 0.53 -7.20
CA SER A 151 -18.79 0.42 -8.29
C SER A 151 -18.17 0.69 -9.66
N ASP A 152 -17.12 1.51 -9.71
CA ASP A 152 -16.47 1.96 -10.94
C ASP A 152 -14.95 2.02 -10.76
N GLU A 153 -14.24 2.07 -11.89
CA GLU A 153 -12.78 2.19 -11.96
C GLU A 153 -12.33 3.65 -11.94
N GLY A 154 -11.04 3.89 -11.67
CA GLY A 154 -10.39 5.21 -11.79
C GLY A 154 -10.12 5.92 -10.47
N MET A 155 -10.64 5.42 -9.35
CA MET A 155 -10.39 5.98 -8.01
C MET A 155 -8.89 5.97 -7.69
N SER A 156 -8.42 6.99 -6.96
CA SER A 156 -7.07 6.99 -6.37
C SER A 156 -7.13 6.86 -4.85
N LEU A 157 -6.16 6.15 -4.28
CA LEU A 157 -6.00 5.87 -2.85
C LEU A 157 -4.58 6.22 -2.41
N TYR A 158 -4.48 6.93 -1.30
CA TYR A 158 -3.26 7.13 -0.54
C TYR A 158 -3.48 6.68 0.90
N ILE A 159 -2.57 5.87 1.44
CA ILE A 159 -2.53 5.48 2.85
C ILE A 159 -1.13 5.76 3.37
N GLU A 160 -1.03 6.49 4.47
CA GLU A 160 0.18 6.62 5.26
C GLU A 160 -0.13 6.20 6.69
N ALA A 161 0.47 5.11 7.14
CA ALA A 161 0.25 4.60 8.48
C ALA A 161 1.59 4.40 9.18
N PHE A 162 1.85 5.24 10.18
CA PHE A 162 2.97 5.02 11.08
C PHE A 162 2.63 3.85 12.00
N GLY A 163 3.54 2.89 12.14
CA GLY A 163 3.28 1.66 12.89
C GLY A 163 2.79 1.95 14.31
N ARG A 164 3.38 2.97 14.94
CA ARG A 164 3.02 3.44 16.29
C ARG A 164 1.57 3.92 16.38
N ALA A 165 1.04 4.57 15.33
CA ALA A 165 -0.33 5.07 15.32
C ALA A 165 -1.38 3.94 15.24
N ILE A 166 -0.98 2.77 14.73
CA ILE A 166 -1.86 1.63 14.44
C ILE A 166 -1.47 0.34 15.18
N ASN A 167 -0.63 0.43 16.21
CA ASN A 167 -0.08 -0.70 16.98
C ASN A 167 0.67 -1.77 16.13
N LYS A 168 1.38 -1.34 15.09
CA LYS A 168 2.12 -2.20 14.18
C LYS A 168 3.62 -1.89 14.26
N ARG A 169 4.45 -2.89 13.95
CA ARG A 169 5.88 -2.67 13.70
C ARG A 169 6.10 -2.23 12.25
N GLY A 170 6.84 -1.16 12.11
CA GLY A 170 7.16 -0.55 10.83
C GLY A 170 6.06 0.36 10.30
N ASP A 171 6.46 1.26 9.42
CA ASP A 171 5.59 2.25 8.80
C ASP A 171 5.22 1.80 7.39
N THR A 172 4.11 2.28 6.86
CA THR A 172 3.65 1.92 5.51
C THR A 172 3.12 3.15 4.79
N ILE A 173 3.59 3.36 3.56
CA ILE A 173 2.97 4.27 2.59
C ILE A 173 2.48 3.44 1.41
N LEU A 174 1.27 3.72 0.97
CA LEU A 174 0.67 3.14 -0.21
C LEU A 174 0.02 4.26 -1.02
N LEU A 175 0.31 4.30 -2.31
CA LEU A 175 -0.34 5.16 -3.29
C LEU A 175 -0.79 4.26 -4.44
N ALA A 176 -2.07 4.29 -4.76
CA ALA A 176 -2.64 3.61 -5.92
C ALA A 176 -3.45 4.63 -6.71
N GLN A 177 -3.12 4.83 -7.98
CA GLN A 177 -3.84 5.75 -8.89
C GLN A 177 -4.50 4.93 -10.00
N GLY A 178 -5.68 5.36 -10.42
CA GLY A 178 -6.43 4.67 -11.48
C GLY A 178 -6.69 3.21 -11.10
N MET A 179 -7.27 2.99 -9.92
CA MET A 179 -7.56 1.65 -9.42
C MET A 179 -8.69 1.02 -10.23
N SER A 180 -8.57 -0.28 -10.53
CA SER A 180 -9.70 -1.08 -11.03
C SER A 180 -10.81 -1.26 -9.98
N ASP A 181 -11.96 -1.81 -10.37
CA ASP A 181 -13.14 -2.07 -9.52
C ASP A 181 -12.85 -2.90 -8.25
N ARG A 182 -11.72 -3.61 -8.22
CA ARG A 182 -11.24 -4.41 -7.10
C ARG A 182 -9.72 -4.36 -7.02
N MET A 183 -9.18 -4.29 -5.82
CA MET A 183 -7.74 -4.41 -5.58
C MET A 183 -7.51 -5.10 -4.24
N SER A 184 -6.44 -5.89 -4.13
CA SER A 184 -6.02 -6.46 -2.86
C SER A 184 -4.50 -6.49 -2.76
N ILE A 185 -3.99 -6.22 -1.57
CA ILE A 185 -2.58 -6.40 -1.22
C ILE A 185 -2.54 -7.21 0.06
N LYS A 186 -2.01 -8.43 0.00
CA LYS A 186 -2.03 -9.33 1.16
C LYS A 186 -0.84 -10.28 1.19
N PRO A 187 -0.41 -10.72 2.38
CA PRO A 187 0.53 -11.83 2.49
C PRO A 187 -0.03 -13.10 1.83
N THR A 188 0.87 -13.83 1.19
CA THR A 188 0.64 -15.17 0.64
C THR A 188 0.91 -16.22 1.71
N SER A 189 0.51 -17.46 1.45
CA SER A 189 0.83 -18.60 2.33
C SER A 189 2.33 -18.90 2.41
N SER A 190 3.12 -18.45 1.45
CA SER A 190 4.58 -18.52 1.45
C SER A 190 5.22 -17.21 1.91
N PHE A 191 4.49 -16.39 2.68
CA PHE A 191 4.99 -15.18 3.32
C PHE A 191 5.59 -14.12 2.39
N GLY A 192 5.20 -14.11 1.11
CA GLY A 192 5.40 -12.99 0.18
C GLY A 192 4.20 -12.04 0.16
N LEU A 193 4.37 -10.82 -0.34
CA LEU A 193 3.31 -9.82 -0.51
C LEU A 193 2.70 -9.92 -1.92
N ALA A 194 1.45 -10.37 -2.02
CA ALA A 194 0.72 -10.44 -3.28
C ALA A 194 -0.09 -9.17 -3.51
N ILE A 195 0.12 -8.55 -4.68
CA ILE A 195 -0.67 -7.45 -5.22
C ILE A 195 -1.56 -8.02 -6.31
N ARG A 196 -2.87 -7.78 -6.24
CA ARG A 196 -3.85 -8.24 -7.23
C ARG A 196 -4.84 -7.12 -7.52
N SER A 197 -5.10 -6.86 -8.78
CA SER A 197 -6.04 -5.86 -9.29
C SER A 197 -6.94 -6.50 -10.35
N GLY A 198 -8.18 -6.03 -10.47
CA GLY A 198 -9.11 -6.43 -11.54
C GLY A 198 -8.81 -5.71 -12.87
N GLY A 199 -9.61 -6.01 -13.89
CA GLY A 199 -9.60 -5.29 -15.18
C GLY A 199 -8.22 -5.20 -15.83
N GLU A 200 -7.88 -4.00 -16.29
CA GLU A 200 -6.57 -3.66 -16.89
C GLU A 200 -5.44 -3.47 -15.86
N GLY A 201 -5.75 -3.58 -14.56
CA GLY A 201 -4.81 -3.37 -13.46
C GLY A 201 -4.88 -1.97 -12.87
N VAL A 202 -4.00 -1.71 -11.90
CA VAL A 202 -3.83 -0.37 -11.32
C VAL A 202 -2.84 0.44 -12.16
N GLU A 203 -3.21 1.66 -12.57
CA GLU A 203 -2.37 2.48 -13.46
C GLU A 203 -1.01 2.81 -12.84
N ARG A 204 -1.00 3.25 -11.58
CA ARG A 204 0.24 3.47 -10.82
C ARG A 204 0.08 2.96 -9.40
N LEU A 205 1.05 2.19 -8.93
CA LEU A 205 1.13 1.69 -7.57
C LEU A 205 2.49 2.04 -6.98
N TYR A 206 2.52 2.67 -5.83
CA TYR A 206 3.73 2.84 -5.03
C TYR A 206 3.48 2.32 -3.63
N ILE A 207 4.37 1.47 -3.14
CA ILE A 207 4.35 0.93 -1.79
C ILE A 207 5.71 1.21 -1.17
N ARG A 208 5.71 1.75 0.04
CA ARG A 208 6.90 1.83 0.88
C ARG A 208 6.62 1.22 2.24
N MET A 209 7.54 0.40 2.71
CA MET A 209 7.56 -0.14 4.07
C MET A 209 8.89 0.19 4.72
N SER A 210 8.90 0.64 5.97
CA SER A 210 10.14 1.00 6.67
C SER A 210 10.13 0.52 8.12
N ASN A 211 11.32 0.35 8.71
CA ASN A 211 11.50 -0.08 10.10
C ASN A 211 10.81 -1.41 10.43
N VAL A 212 10.85 -2.38 9.50
CA VAL A 212 10.17 -3.66 9.64
C VAL A 212 11.17 -4.74 10.11
N PRO A 213 10.96 -5.39 11.25
CA PRO A 213 11.81 -6.52 11.65
C PRO A 213 11.68 -7.67 10.64
N ALA A 214 12.81 -8.19 10.13
CA ALA A 214 12.81 -9.21 9.09
C ALA A 214 13.12 -10.63 9.61
N THR A 215 14.13 -10.77 10.46
CA THR A 215 14.48 -11.96 11.28
C THR A 215 15.60 -11.52 12.22
N PRO A 216 15.54 -11.65 13.56
CA PRO A 216 16.62 -11.17 14.43
C PRO A 216 18.01 -11.70 14.03
N PRO A 217 19.07 -10.85 13.96
CA PRO A 217 19.14 -9.43 14.30
C PRO A 217 18.87 -8.46 13.12
N VAL A 218 18.25 -8.93 12.05
CA VAL A 218 18.02 -8.23 10.79
C VAL A 218 16.75 -7.36 10.81
N VAL A 219 16.89 -6.13 10.34
CA VAL A 219 15.80 -5.15 10.16
C VAL A 219 15.76 -4.70 8.71
N LEU A 220 14.57 -4.75 8.11
CA LEU A 220 14.26 -4.10 6.84
C LEU A 220 14.08 -2.61 7.12
N GLU A 221 15.12 -1.83 6.85
CA GLU A 221 15.12 -0.38 7.03
C GLU A 221 14.09 0.27 6.10
N GLU A 222 14.09 -0.15 4.84
CA GLU A 222 13.20 0.38 3.81
C GLU A 222 12.99 -0.64 2.70
N MET A 223 11.77 -0.76 2.19
CA MET A 223 11.41 -1.44 0.97
C MET A 223 10.49 -0.53 0.17
N GLU A 224 10.79 -0.35 -1.10
CA GLU A 224 9.95 0.40 -2.03
C GLU A 224 9.60 -0.48 -3.23
N ALA A 225 8.35 -0.39 -3.69
CA ALA A 225 7.88 -1.02 -4.91
C ALA A 225 7.04 -0.03 -5.72
N LEU A 226 7.38 0.16 -6.99
CA LEU A 226 6.68 0.99 -7.96
C LEU A 226 6.16 0.11 -9.11
N GLY A 227 4.85 0.04 -9.28
CA GLY A 227 4.18 -0.63 -10.39
C GLY A 227 3.48 0.36 -11.32
N GLU A 228 3.42 0.01 -12.60
CA GLU A 228 2.64 0.72 -13.61
C GLU A 228 1.80 -0.26 -14.42
N ASN A 229 0.51 0.02 -14.59
CA ASN A 229 -0.48 -0.83 -15.27
C ASN A 229 -0.47 -2.28 -14.74
N LEU A 230 -0.39 -2.43 -13.41
CA LEU A 230 -0.10 -3.70 -12.75
C LEU A 230 -1.39 -4.46 -12.42
N GLN A 231 -1.58 -5.63 -13.02
CA GLN A 231 -2.68 -6.52 -12.66
C GLN A 231 -2.30 -7.43 -11.48
N ARG A 232 -1.10 -8.00 -11.51
CA ARG A 232 -0.60 -8.91 -10.47
C ARG A 232 0.91 -8.78 -10.30
N ALA A 233 1.37 -8.92 -9.06
CA ALA A 233 2.77 -9.21 -8.73
C ALA A 233 2.83 -9.86 -7.35
N THR A 234 3.86 -10.66 -7.10
CA THR A 234 4.13 -11.23 -5.77
C THR A 234 5.57 -10.97 -5.40
N ILE A 235 5.78 -10.25 -4.31
CA ILE A 235 7.11 -9.90 -3.80
C ILE A 235 7.45 -10.88 -2.67
N HIS A 236 8.56 -11.59 -2.79
CA HIS A 236 9.09 -12.47 -1.75
C HIS A 236 10.40 -11.91 -1.23
N ILE A 237 10.63 -12.04 0.08
CA ILE A 237 11.93 -11.84 0.70
C ILE A 237 12.39 -13.22 1.18
N ARG A 238 13.44 -13.75 0.56
CA ARG A 238 14.00 -15.07 0.89
C ARG A 238 15.36 -14.93 1.53
N GLU A 239 15.58 -15.60 2.64
CA GLU A 239 16.91 -15.72 3.26
C GLU A 239 17.71 -16.82 2.57
N ILE A 240 18.99 -16.59 2.31
CA ILE A 240 19.89 -17.61 1.71
C ILE A 240 20.85 -18.16 2.76
N VAL A 241 21.62 -17.29 3.44
CA VAL A 241 22.57 -17.66 4.51
C VAL A 241 22.69 -16.47 5.48
N GLY A 242 22.70 -16.69 6.80
CA GLY A 242 22.98 -15.61 7.78
C GLY A 242 22.04 -14.39 7.64
N PRO A 243 22.52 -13.13 7.76
CA PRO A 243 21.69 -11.93 7.60
C PRO A 243 21.33 -11.60 6.14
N TYR A 244 21.66 -12.48 5.18
CA TYR A 244 21.57 -12.19 3.75
C TYR A 244 20.23 -12.63 3.18
N SER A 245 19.51 -11.66 2.58
CA SER A 245 18.21 -11.88 1.93
C SER A 245 18.25 -11.54 0.43
N VAL A 246 17.31 -12.11 -0.31
CA VAL A 246 17.07 -11.94 -1.74
C VAL A 246 15.63 -11.53 -1.92
N ILE A 247 15.40 -10.50 -2.73
CA ILE A 247 14.05 -10.08 -3.10
C ILE A 247 13.71 -10.73 -4.43
N GLU A 248 12.62 -11.47 -4.46
CA GLU A 248 12.13 -12.15 -5.65
C GLU A 248 10.77 -11.57 -6.03
N ILE A 249 10.57 -11.23 -7.30
CA ILE A 249 9.29 -10.76 -7.82
C ILE A 249 8.78 -11.78 -8.83
N ASP A 250 7.66 -12.44 -8.51
CA ASP A 250 7.05 -13.52 -9.28
C ASP A 250 5.59 -13.17 -9.67
N ASP A 251 5.04 -13.86 -10.67
CA ASP A 251 3.66 -13.67 -11.17
C ASP A 251 3.36 -12.20 -11.55
N VAL A 252 4.33 -11.53 -12.17
CA VAL A 252 4.12 -10.20 -12.73
C VAL A 252 3.22 -10.32 -13.96
N ARG A 253 2.06 -9.66 -13.91
CA ARG A 253 1.07 -9.57 -14.99
C ARG A 253 0.52 -8.15 -15.06
N GLY A 254 0.30 -7.65 -16.27
CA GLY A 254 0.05 -6.24 -16.54
C GLY A 254 1.31 -5.40 -16.33
N GLY A 255 1.67 -4.60 -17.34
CA GLY A 255 2.66 -3.53 -17.23
C GLY A 255 4.03 -3.94 -16.66
N ARG A 256 4.52 -3.18 -15.68
CA ARG A 256 5.86 -3.35 -15.06
C ARG A 256 5.84 -3.09 -13.56
N ILE A 257 6.81 -3.66 -12.85
CA ILE A 257 7.06 -3.38 -11.44
C ILE A 257 8.57 -3.32 -11.17
N ILE A 258 8.95 -2.37 -10.33
CA ILE A 258 10.33 -2.17 -9.87
C ILE A 258 10.29 -2.19 -8.35
N ALA A 259 11.21 -2.91 -7.70
CA ALA A 259 11.34 -2.88 -6.25
C ALA A 259 12.80 -2.72 -5.81
N SER A 260 12.99 -2.16 -4.62
CA SER A 260 14.27 -2.05 -3.93
C SER A 260 14.11 -2.25 -2.44
N ALA A 261 15.16 -2.71 -1.76
CA ALA A 261 15.16 -2.70 -0.30
C ALA A 261 16.54 -2.49 0.31
N ARG A 262 16.51 -1.94 1.51
CA ARG A 262 17.64 -1.73 2.38
C ARG A 262 17.43 -2.48 3.68
N VAL A 263 18.45 -3.21 4.10
CA VAL A 263 18.42 -4.09 5.25
C VAL A 263 19.64 -3.82 6.13
N SER A 264 19.45 -3.79 7.44
CA SER A 264 20.55 -3.68 8.41
C SER A 264 20.57 -4.87 9.35
N ALA A 265 21.73 -5.18 9.92
CA ALA A 265 21.87 -6.18 10.97
C ALA A 265 22.96 -5.77 11.97
N GLN A 266 22.69 -5.93 13.26
CA GLN A 266 23.70 -5.71 14.30
C GLN A 266 24.20 -7.06 14.84
N VAL A 267 25.49 -7.34 14.62
CA VAL A 267 26.12 -8.60 15.04
C VAL A 267 27.35 -8.28 15.88
N GLU A 268 27.38 -8.81 17.11
CA GLU A 268 28.50 -8.63 18.05
C GLU A 268 28.91 -7.15 18.28
N GLY A 269 27.94 -6.23 18.27
CA GLY A 269 28.18 -4.79 18.45
C GLY A 269 28.72 -4.07 17.21
N THR A 270 28.79 -4.75 16.07
CA THR A 270 29.13 -4.17 14.77
C THR A 270 27.86 -4.03 13.93
N ASP A 271 27.65 -2.84 13.36
CA ASP A 271 26.52 -2.55 12.47
C ASP A 271 26.88 -2.89 11.02
N PHE A 272 26.09 -3.77 10.40
CA PHE A 272 26.18 -4.11 8.99
C PHE A 272 25.00 -3.47 8.25
N ASP A 273 25.26 -2.50 7.35
CA ASP A 273 24.27 -1.90 6.44
C ASP A 273 24.38 -2.58 5.07
N LEU A 274 23.36 -3.35 4.70
CA LEU A 274 23.28 -4.08 3.44
C LEU A 274 22.26 -3.38 2.53
N ARG A 275 22.72 -2.90 1.37
CA ARG A 275 21.87 -2.19 0.40
C ARG A 275 21.68 -3.04 -0.85
N GLY A 276 20.43 -3.24 -1.27
CA GLY A 276 20.06 -3.86 -2.54
C GLY A 276 19.28 -2.85 -3.40
N VAL A 277 19.70 -2.61 -4.64
CA VAL A 277 19.09 -1.58 -5.50
C VAL A 277 18.59 -2.18 -6.83
N LEU A 278 17.30 -1.91 -7.07
CA LEU A 278 16.47 -1.87 -8.30
C LEU A 278 16.72 -2.87 -9.44
N LEU A 279 15.67 -3.64 -9.76
CA LEU A 279 15.50 -4.39 -11.01
C LEU A 279 14.06 -4.25 -11.54
N ASP A 280 13.95 -4.04 -12.85
CA ASP A 280 12.70 -3.87 -13.60
C ASP A 280 12.16 -5.23 -14.05
N ALA A 281 10.92 -5.54 -13.64
CA ALA A 281 10.19 -6.70 -14.09
C ALA A 281 9.17 -6.27 -15.15
N GLN A 282 9.47 -6.55 -16.43
CA GLN A 282 8.59 -6.30 -17.57
C GLN A 282 8.12 -7.63 -18.20
N ILE A 283 6.91 -7.63 -18.73
CA ILE A 283 6.36 -8.78 -19.46
C ILE A 283 6.95 -8.82 -20.87
N THR A 284 7.72 -9.86 -21.18
CA THR A 284 8.15 -10.14 -22.56
C THR A 284 8.05 -11.64 -22.89
N GLY A 285 6.99 -12.03 -23.60
CA GLY A 285 6.99 -13.19 -24.49
C GLY A 285 7.15 -14.60 -23.90
N GLY A 286 6.89 -14.84 -22.61
CA GLY A 286 6.87 -16.21 -22.04
C GLY A 286 8.22 -16.94 -22.02
N VAL A 287 9.31 -16.25 -22.35
CA VAL A 287 10.69 -16.71 -22.18
C VAL A 287 11.31 -15.83 -21.09
N PRO A 288 11.93 -16.38 -20.02
CA PRO A 288 12.61 -15.59 -19.01
C PRO A 288 13.78 -14.84 -19.65
N MET A 289 13.52 -13.61 -20.08
CA MET A 289 14.51 -12.74 -20.69
C MET A 289 15.18 -11.93 -19.58
N GLY A 290 16.31 -12.45 -19.10
CA GLY A 290 17.29 -11.68 -18.32
C GLY A 290 17.01 -11.56 -16.82
N THR A 291 17.82 -12.23 -16.02
CA THR A 291 18.15 -11.74 -14.67
C THR A 291 18.97 -10.47 -14.87
N THR A 292 18.33 -9.30 -14.79
CA THR A 292 19.08 -8.05 -14.71
C THR A 292 19.72 -8.01 -13.31
N LEU A 293 20.99 -7.62 -13.19
CA LEU A 293 21.71 -7.46 -11.92
C LEU A 293 22.18 -6.01 -11.85
N GLY A 294 21.59 -5.22 -10.96
CA GLY A 294 21.90 -3.80 -10.77
C GLY A 294 22.81 -3.63 -9.56
N VAL A 295 24.00 -3.05 -9.77
CA VAL A 295 24.95 -2.74 -8.69
C VAL A 295 25.10 -1.22 -8.63
N ASN A 296 24.82 -0.63 -7.46
CA ASN A 296 25.23 0.73 -7.11
C ASN A 296 24.65 1.86 -8.01
N GLY A 297 23.34 1.85 -8.27
CA GLY A 297 22.64 3.00 -8.87
C GLY A 297 22.94 3.25 -10.36
N ILE A 298 23.62 2.33 -11.05
CA ILE A 298 23.75 2.34 -12.51
C ILE A 298 22.99 1.13 -13.05
N ALA A 299 21.71 1.33 -13.36
CA ALA A 299 21.03 0.47 -14.30
C ALA A 299 21.52 0.88 -15.70
N SER A 300 22.39 0.08 -16.31
CA SER A 300 22.77 0.31 -17.70
C SER A 300 21.53 0.13 -18.57
N ASP A 301 21.10 1.23 -19.17
CA ASP A 301 20.11 1.30 -20.23
C ASP A 301 20.30 0.14 -21.22
N LEU A 302 19.30 -0.73 -21.32
CA LEU A 302 19.17 -1.70 -22.40
C LEU A 302 17.73 -1.68 -22.90
N SER A 303 17.37 -0.54 -23.47
CA SER A 303 16.36 -0.38 -24.52
C SER A 303 16.66 -1.19 -25.82
N LEU A 304 17.44 -2.27 -25.74
CA LEU A 304 17.89 -3.08 -26.86
C LEU A 304 17.51 -4.53 -26.65
N LEU A 305 16.23 -4.88 -26.82
CA LEU A 305 15.82 -6.17 -27.40
C LEU A 305 14.32 -6.16 -27.74
N ASN A 306 14.06 -6.11 -29.04
CA ASN A 306 12.80 -5.83 -29.71
C ASN A 306 11.73 -6.94 -29.63
N MET A 307 10.48 -6.48 -29.48
CA MET A 307 9.39 -6.63 -30.47
C MET A 307 9.08 -8.04 -31.01
N VAL A 308 8.18 -8.77 -30.33
CA VAL A 308 7.36 -9.83 -30.97
C VAL A 308 5.93 -9.76 -30.39
N PRO A 309 4.89 -9.42 -31.17
CA PRO A 309 3.52 -9.35 -30.69
C PRO A 309 2.81 -10.71 -30.70
N GLY A 310 2.06 -11.02 -29.63
CA GLY A 310 0.99 -12.03 -29.67
C GLY A 310 0.99 -13.18 -28.65
N LEU A 311 1.60 -13.08 -27.46
CA LEU A 311 1.62 -14.19 -26.48
C LEU A 311 1.47 -13.69 -25.02
N ASP A 312 0.49 -14.24 -24.29
CA ASP A 312 0.24 -14.03 -22.85
C ASP A 312 1.16 -14.90 -21.96
N GLY A 313 1.82 -14.32 -20.95
CA GLY A 313 2.65 -15.07 -19.98
C GLY A 313 3.13 -14.26 -18.76
N SER A 314 3.48 -14.92 -17.66
CA SER A 314 4.03 -14.31 -16.43
C SER A 314 5.56 -14.34 -16.40
N THR A 315 6.19 -13.41 -15.65
CA THR A 315 7.65 -13.32 -15.49
C THR A 315 8.12 -13.46 -14.04
N LYS A 316 9.42 -13.73 -13.85
CA LYS A 316 10.11 -14.00 -12.58
C LYS A 316 11.46 -13.30 -12.52
N HIS A 317 11.74 -12.57 -11.44
CA HIS A 317 12.95 -11.75 -11.27
C HIS A 317 13.55 -11.96 -9.88
N VAL A 318 14.89 -11.97 -9.77
CA VAL A 318 15.64 -12.26 -8.53
C VAL A 318 16.68 -11.16 -8.26
N MET A 319 16.68 -10.59 -7.05
CA MET A 319 17.62 -9.57 -6.59
C MET A 319 18.52 -10.09 -5.48
N VAL A 320 19.84 -10.01 -5.67
CA VAL A 320 20.83 -10.35 -4.64
C VAL A 320 21.38 -9.09 -3.99
N ILE A 321 21.29 -9.00 -2.67
CA ILE A 321 21.82 -7.90 -1.86
C ILE A 321 23.36 -8.00 -1.78
N GLU A 322 24.07 -6.87 -1.82
CA GLU A 322 25.53 -6.83 -1.68
C GLU A 322 26.02 -7.34 -0.32
N PRO A 323 27.24 -7.88 -0.21
CA PRO A 323 28.33 -7.91 -1.21
C PRO A 323 28.35 -9.14 -2.14
N PHE A 324 27.29 -9.95 -2.17
CA PHE A 324 27.28 -11.21 -2.93
C PHE A 324 27.02 -11.03 -4.41
N SER A 325 26.46 -9.90 -4.84
CA SER A 325 26.31 -9.65 -6.26
C SER A 325 27.70 -9.63 -6.91
N SER A 326 28.70 -9.05 -6.24
CA SER A 326 30.09 -9.07 -6.69
C SER A 326 30.67 -10.50 -6.70
N ALA A 327 30.37 -11.33 -5.70
CA ALA A 327 30.84 -12.72 -5.65
C ALA A 327 30.18 -13.63 -6.71
N ILE A 328 28.87 -13.49 -6.93
CA ILE A 328 28.12 -14.22 -7.96
C ILE A 328 28.55 -13.77 -9.35
N LEU A 329 28.70 -12.46 -9.57
CA LEU A 329 29.26 -11.92 -10.82
C LEU A 329 30.70 -12.41 -11.03
N THR A 330 31.51 -12.52 -9.98
CA THR A 330 32.86 -13.08 -10.07
C THR A 330 32.80 -14.56 -10.44
N LEU A 331 31.94 -15.35 -9.82
CA LEU A 331 31.76 -16.77 -10.15
C LEU A 331 31.23 -16.97 -11.58
N LEU A 332 30.24 -16.19 -12.01
CA LEU A 332 29.71 -16.23 -13.37
C LEU A 332 30.75 -15.77 -14.39
N ALA A 333 31.48 -14.68 -14.13
CA ALA A 333 32.56 -14.22 -15.01
C ALA A 333 33.71 -15.22 -15.08
N THR A 334 34.02 -15.92 -13.98
CA THR A 334 35.05 -16.97 -13.95
C THR A 334 34.59 -18.25 -14.66
N ALA A 335 33.29 -18.58 -14.61
CA ALA A 335 32.74 -19.78 -15.24
C ALA A 335 32.35 -19.58 -16.72
N LEU A 336 31.99 -18.34 -17.14
CA LEU A 336 31.55 -18.01 -18.50
C LEU A 336 32.62 -17.26 -19.31
N GLY A 337 33.61 -16.63 -18.66
CA GLY A 337 34.72 -15.91 -19.29
C GLY A 337 36.04 -16.68 -19.30
N GLY A 338 36.03 -17.97 -18.92
CA GLY A 338 37.18 -18.86 -19.02
C GLY A 338 37.33 -19.46 -20.41
N ASP A 339 37.96 -18.72 -21.31
CA ASP A 339 38.87 -19.20 -22.38
C ASP A 339 40.03 -18.21 -22.52
#